data_AF-A0A4V6KMV6-F1
#
_entry.id   AF-A0A4V6KMV6-F1
#
_cell.length_a   1.000
_cell.length_b   1.000
_cell.length_c   1.000
_cell.angle_alpha   90.00
_cell.angle_beta   90.00
_cell.angle_gamma   90.00
#
_symmetry.space_group_name_H-M   'P 1'
#
loop_
_entity.id
_entity.type
_entity.pdbx_description
1 polymer ?
#
loop_
_entity_poly.entity_id
_entity_poly.type
_entity_poly.pdbx_seq_one_letter_code
_entity_poly.pdbx_strand_id
1 'polypeptide(L)'
;MATVLYSCSKDNDDTSPTSENYVQAKIDGKLVQFKLNSSHQNNANSISVVGNTADINESNENTHIQLAIISEKAIEPMTYELEKTPTMVVTYGVIKKKADGTMDQDNYVASTGSASLGDHFTVKIDKFAAGHVSGAFSGTVVGSSVVTISEGKFSVPVD
;
A
#
# COMPACT_ATOMS: atom_id res chain seq x y z
N MET A 1 -51.06 1.85 16.46
CA MET A 1 -49.78 2.10 17.16
C MET A 1 -48.77 1.10 16.65
N ALA A 2 -47.65 1.60 16.13
CA ALA A 2 -46.57 0.83 15.54
C ALA A 2 -45.61 0.32 16.63
N THR A 3 -44.94 -0.80 16.37
CA THR A 3 -43.54 -0.95 16.80
C THR A 3 -42.81 -1.64 15.66
N VAL A 4 -41.94 -0.83 15.04
CA VAL A 4 -41.12 -1.15 13.88
C VAL A 4 -39.93 -1.99 14.36
N LEU A 5 -39.58 -3.00 13.56
CA LEU A 5 -38.39 -3.84 13.70
C LEU A 5 -37.12 -2.97 13.74
N TYR A 6 -36.32 -3.07 14.80
CA TYR A 6 -34.91 -2.68 14.77
C TYR A 6 -34.05 -3.94 14.71
N SER A 7 -33.84 -4.39 13.48
CA SER A 7 -32.68 -5.21 13.09
C SER A 7 -31.44 -4.40 13.43
N CYS A 8 -30.66 -4.84 14.43
CA CYS A 8 -29.32 -4.32 14.65
C CYS A 8 -28.48 -4.69 13.42
N SER A 9 -28.11 -3.67 12.63
CA SER A 9 -27.16 -3.82 11.53
C SER A 9 -25.84 -4.31 12.09
N LYS A 10 -25.34 -5.42 11.56
CA LYS A 10 -23.92 -5.76 11.68
C LYS A 10 -23.13 -4.61 11.09
N ASP A 11 -22.29 -3.99 11.91
CA ASP A 11 -21.17 -3.19 11.43
C ASP A 11 -20.30 -4.13 10.59
N ASN A 12 -20.44 -4.00 9.26
CA ASN A 12 -19.53 -4.58 8.30
C ASN A 12 -18.27 -3.72 8.34
N ASP A 13 -17.32 -4.07 9.19
CA ASP A 13 -16.03 -3.40 9.23
C ASP A 13 -14.91 -4.43 9.37
N ASP A 14 -14.86 -5.38 8.42
CA ASP A 14 -13.70 -6.24 8.18
C ASP A 14 -13.89 -7.10 6.91
N THR A 15 -14.43 -6.53 5.82
CA THR A 15 -14.48 -7.29 4.57
C THR A 15 -13.07 -7.39 4.00
N SER A 16 -12.37 -8.45 4.39
CA SER A 16 -11.21 -8.94 3.65
C SER A 16 -11.61 -9.07 2.18
N PRO A 17 -10.87 -8.48 1.24
CA PRO A 17 -11.21 -8.54 -0.18
C PRO A 17 -11.33 -9.99 -0.62
N THR A 18 -12.43 -10.30 -1.31
CA THR A 18 -12.74 -11.62 -1.87
C THR A 18 -11.91 -11.96 -3.11
N SER A 19 -11.07 -11.04 -3.60
CA SER A 19 -10.19 -11.23 -4.75
C SER A 19 -8.78 -11.63 -4.32
N GLU A 20 -8.12 -12.48 -5.11
CA GLU A 20 -6.69 -12.83 -4.94
C GLU A 20 -5.74 -11.66 -5.23
N ASN A 21 -6.28 -10.54 -5.70
CA ASN A 21 -5.60 -9.36 -6.22
C ASN A 21 -6.11 -8.11 -5.50
N TYR A 22 -5.37 -7.61 -4.51
CA TYR A 22 -5.69 -6.40 -3.76
C TYR A 22 -4.46 -5.77 -3.11
N VAL A 23 -4.56 -4.47 -2.83
CA VAL A 23 -3.74 -3.76 -1.85
C VAL A 23 -4.68 -2.89 -1.02
N GLN A 24 -4.56 -2.93 0.29
CA GLN A 24 -5.34 -2.09 1.20
C GLN A 24 -4.48 -1.66 2.38
N ALA A 25 -4.77 -0.47 2.92
CA ALA A 25 -4.06 0.03 4.07
C ALA A 25 -4.91 0.97 4.94
N LYS A 26 -4.70 0.96 6.25
CA LYS A 26 -5.14 2.02 7.17
C LYS A 26 -4.08 3.11 7.19
N ILE A 27 -4.39 4.24 6.56
CA ILE A 27 -3.51 5.40 6.43
C ILE A 27 -4.09 6.51 7.30
N ASP A 28 -3.33 6.94 8.30
CA ASP A 28 -3.75 7.90 9.32
C ASP A 28 -5.12 7.56 9.94
N GLY A 29 -5.33 6.25 10.18
CA GLY A 29 -6.56 5.69 10.75
C GLY A 29 -7.70 5.47 9.75
N LYS A 30 -7.56 5.85 8.47
CA LYS A 30 -8.59 5.65 7.44
C LYS A 30 -8.26 4.44 6.56
N LEU A 31 -9.22 3.54 6.38
CA LEU A 31 -9.07 2.42 5.45
C LEU A 31 -9.10 2.94 4.00
N VAL A 32 -8.05 2.64 3.25
CA VAL A 32 -7.86 2.96 1.84
C VAL A 32 -7.73 1.64 1.08
N GLN A 33 -8.56 1.46 0.06
CA GLN A 33 -8.47 0.35 -0.85
C GLN A 33 -7.89 0.82 -2.18
N PHE A 34 -6.80 0.20 -2.61
CA PHE A 34 -6.13 0.53 -3.85
C PHE A 34 -6.57 -0.44 -4.94
N LYS A 35 -6.86 0.11 -6.12
CA LYS A 35 -6.95 -0.66 -7.36
C LYS A 35 -5.52 -1.02 -7.79
N LEU A 36 -5.35 -2.27 -8.19
CA LEU A 36 -4.11 -2.72 -8.80
C LEU A 36 -4.06 -2.21 -10.24
N ASN A 37 -3.20 -1.22 -10.49
CA ASN A 37 -3.00 -0.71 -11.85
C ASN A 37 -1.85 -1.45 -12.57
N SER A 38 -0.95 -2.09 -11.84
CA SER A 38 0.11 -2.95 -12.38
C SER A 38 1.01 -3.49 -11.25
N SER A 39 1.11 -4.80 -11.07
CA SER A 39 2.28 -5.40 -10.43
C SER A 39 3.33 -5.60 -11.51
N HIS A 40 4.46 -4.89 -11.46
CA HIS A 40 5.45 -4.99 -12.52
C HIS A 40 6.81 -5.47 -12.01
N GLN A 41 7.18 -6.61 -12.59
CA GLN A 41 8.40 -7.40 -12.54
C GLN A 41 8.82 -7.97 -11.19
N ASN A 42 8.45 -9.23 -11.04
CA ASN A 42 8.87 -10.06 -9.94
C ASN A 42 9.75 -11.19 -10.48
N ASN A 43 11.03 -10.88 -10.71
CA ASN A 43 12.02 -11.95 -10.80
C ASN A 43 12.25 -12.51 -9.38
N ALA A 44 12.88 -13.68 -9.27
CA ALA A 44 13.07 -14.34 -7.97
C ALA A 44 13.66 -13.43 -6.88
N ASN A 45 14.33 -12.32 -7.23
CA ASN A 45 15.12 -11.48 -6.34
C ASN A 45 14.51 -10.09 -6.10
N SER A 46 13.35 -9.75 -6.66
CA SER A 46 12.74 -8.42 -6.48
C SER A 46 11.22 -8.46 -6.47
N ILE A 47 10.58 -7.75 -5.54
CA ILE A 47 9.12 -7.54 -5.53
C ILE A 47 8.83 -6.06 -5.75
N SER A 48 7.79 -5.75 -6.52
CA SER A 48 7.18 -4.41 -6.59
C SER A 48 5.65 -4.52 -6.53
N VAL A 49 5.05 -3.96 -5.49
CA VAL A 49 3.61 -3.89 -5.28
C VAL A 49 3.17 -2.44 -5.49
N VAL A 50 2.34 -2.18 -6.50
CA VAL A 50 1.86 -0.82 -6.83
C VAL A 50 0.34 -0.80 -6.79
N GLY A 51 -0.23 0.26 -6.21
CA GLY A 51 -1.68 0.46 -6.18
C GLY A 51 -2.06 1.93 -6.24
N ASN A 52 -3.19 2.24 -6.88
CA ASN A 52 -3.77 3.58 -6.96
C ASN A 52 -5.25 3.54 -6.58
N THR A 53 -5.80 4.57 -5.93
CA THR A 53 -7.24 4.59 -5.56
C THR A 53 -8.18 4.84 -6.73
N ALA A 54 -7.70 5.53 -7.77
CA ALA A 54 -8.45 5.84 -8.98
C ALA A 54 -7.51 6.01 -10.18
N ASP A 55 -8.08 6.24 -11.36
CA ASP A 55 -7.31 6.78 -12.48
C ASP A 55 -7.20 8.29 -12.35
N ILE A 56 -6.00 8.83 -12.61
CA ILE A 56 -5.68 10.25 -12.40
C ILE A 56 -6.58 11.21 -13.20
N ASN A 57 -7.16 10.73 -14.31
CA ASN A 57 -8.04 11.50 -15.18
C ASN A 57 -9.52 11.42 -14.79
N GLU A 58 -9.89 10.47 -13.92
CA GLU A 58 -11.29 10.15 -13.59
C GLU A 58 -11.70 10.57 -12.18
N SER A 59 -10.75 11.00 -11.35
CA SER A 59 -11.00 11.41 -9.96
C SER A 59 -10.38 12.77 -9.64
N ASN A 60 -11.02 13.50 -8.72
CA ASN A 60 -10.47 14.74 -8.17
C ASN A 60 -9.35 14.48 -7.15
N GLU A 61 -9.26 13.25 -6.62
CA GLU A 61 -8.19 12.83 -5.72
C GLU A 61 -7.75 11.41 -6.05
N ASN A 62 -6.44 11.21 -6.09
CA ASN A 62 -5.80 9.93 -6.36
C ASN A 62 -4.71 9.71 -5.33
N THR A 63 -4.71 8.55 -4.69
CA THR A 63 -3.65 8.13 -3.78
C THR A 63 -2.93 6.94 -4.40
N HIS A 64 -1.61 7.02 -4.47
CA HIS A 64 -0.76 5.94 -4.96
C HIS A 64 0.15 5.41 -3.87
N ILE A 65 0.48 4.12 -3.97
CA ILE A 65 1.47 3.45 -3.13
C ILE A 65 2.33 2.54 -3.99
N GLN A 66 3.64 2.52 -3.73
CA GLN A 66 4.55 1.49 -4.23
C GLN A 66 5.39 0.94 -3.09
N LEU A 67 5.47 -0.38 -3.00
CA LEU A 67 6.38 -1.11 -2.13
C LEU A 67 7.33 -1.91 -3.00
N ALA A 68 8.60 -1.55 -3.00
CA ALA A 68 9.62 -2.26 -3.76
C ALA A 68 10.71 -2.80 -2.84
N ILE A 69 11.08 -4.07 -3.02
CA ILE A 69 12.21 -4.74 -2.36
C ILE A 69 13.07 -5.33 -3.46
N ILE A 70 14.36 -5.03 -3.42
CA ILE A 70 15.36 -5.59 -4.34
C ILE A 70 16.44 -6.25 -3.50
N SER A 71 16.74 -7.50 -3.81
CA SER A 71 17.71 -8.33 -3.10
C SER A 71 18.73 -8.92 -4.07
N GLU A 72 19.94 -9.21 -3.60
CA GLU A 72 20.91 -10.01 -4.36
C GLU A 72 20.53 -11.50 -4.39
N LYS A 73 19.74 -11.94 -3.40
CA LYS A 73 19.24 -13.31 -3.27
C LYS A 73 17.76 -13.38 -3.62
N ALA A 74 17.26 -14.58 -3.81
CA ALA A 74 15.84 -14.80 -3.95
C ALA A 74 15.09 -14.22 -2.74
N ILE A 75 13.94 -13.60 -2.99
CA ILE A 75 13.05 -13.14 -1.94
C ILE A 75 12.45 -14.36 -1.25
N GLU A 76 12.58 -14.41 0.07
CA GLU A 76 12.02 -15.45 0.92
C GLU A 76 10.84 -14.92 1.74
N PRO A 77 9.90 -15.80 2.16
CA PRO A 77 8.87 -15.47 3.14
C PRO A 77 9.49 -15.06 4.49
N MET A 78 9.59 -13.76 4.72
CA MET A 78 10.13 -13.18 5.95
C MET A 78 9.67 -11.73 6.12
N THR A 79 10.12 -11.09 7.19
CA THR A 79 9.92 -9.66 7.41
C THR A 79 11.14 -8.88 6.95
N TYR A 80 10.91 -7.95 6.04
CA TYR A 80 11.89 -6.97 5.56
C TYR A 80 11.63 -5.66 6.30
N GLU A 81 12.66 -5.11 6.91
CA GLU A 81 12.63 -3.80 7.57
C GLU A 81 13.47 -2.83 6.75
N LEU A 82 13.01 -1.59 6.57
CA LEU A 82 13.66 -0.56 5.77
C LEU A 82 15.14 -0.40 6.14
N GLU A 83 15.46 -0.41 7.43
CA GLU A 83 16.80 -0.19 7.98
C GLU A 83 17.74 -1.40 7.80
N LYS A 84 17.17 -2.59 7.59
CA LYS A 84 17.93 -3.86 7.50
C LYS A 84 17.97 -4.43 6.08
N THR A 85 17.11 -3.94 5.20
CA THR A 85 16.97 -4.45 3.84
C THR A 85 17.89 -3.68 2.90
N PRO A 86 18.77 -4.35 2.13
CA PRO A 86 19.76 -3.68 1.29
C PRO A 86 19.17 -2.64 0.33
N THR A 87 18.04 -2.96 -0.28
CA THR A 87 17.31 -2.04 -1.14
C THR A 87 15.81 -2.23 -0.92
N MET A 88 15.22 -1.31 -0.16
CA MET A 88 13.77 -1.14 -0.06
C MET A 88 13.43 0.29 -0.50
N VAL A 89 12.36 0.44 -1.28
CA VAL A 89 11.80 1.74 -1.67
C VAL A 89 10.30 1.69 -1.41
N VAL A 90 9.83 2.66 -0.64
CA VAL A 90 8.42 2.89 -0.37
C VAL A 90 8.08 4.26 -0.92
N THR A 91 7.12 4.32 -1.83
CA THR A 91 6.53 5.58 -2.27
C THR A 91 5.08 5.63 -1.86
N TYR A 92 4.66 6.81 -1.42
CA TYR A 92 3.28 7.15 -1.19
C TYR A 92 3.06 8.54 -1.77
N GLY A 93 1.90 8.77 -2.37
CA GLY A 93 1.57 10.12 -2.75
C GLY A 93 0.10 10.35 -3.01
N VAL A 94 -0.27 11.61 -2.93
CA VAL A 94 -1.64 12.08 -3.09
C VAL A 94 -1.65 13.16 -4.16
N ILE A 95 -2.42 12.93 -5.21
CA ILE A 95 -2.63 13.85 -6.31
C ILE A 95 -4.03 14.40 -6.19
N LYS A 96 -4.17 15.73 -6.18
CA LYS A 96 -5.46 16.42 -6.08
C LYS A 96 -5.66 17.37 -7.24
N LYS A 97 -6.80 17.27 -7.91
CA LYS A 97 -7.21 18.23 -8.93
C LYS A 97 -7.88 19.43 -8.25
N LYS A 98 -7.32 20.61 -8.44
CA LYS A 98 -7.87 21.87 -7.94
C LYS A 98 -9.02 22.35 -8.82
N ALA A 99 -9.84 23.26 -8.28
CA ALA A 99 -11.01 23.81 -8.97
C ALA A 99 -10.64 24.60 -10.25
N ASP A 100 -9.43 25.15 -10.32
CA ASP A 100 -8.89 25.83 -11.51
C ASP A 100 -8.34 24.88 -12.58
N GLY A 101 -8.44 23.56 -12.35
CA GLY A 101 -7.94 22.52 -13.24
C GLY A 101 -6.46 22.17 -13.08
N THR A 102 -5.73 22.85 -12.20
CA THR A 102 -4.34 22.51 -11.88
C THR A 102 -4.27 21.26 -10.99
N MET A 103 -3.11 20.59 -10.98
CA MET A 103 -2.86 19.42 -10.15
C MET A 103 -1.93 19.79 -9.00
N ASP A 104 -2.29 19.39 -7.79
CA ASP A 104 -1.40 19.34 -6.63
C ASP A 104 -0.91 17.91 -6.44
N GLN A 105 0.35 17.75 -6.03
CA GLN A 105 0.90 16.43 -5.76
C GLN A 105 1.82 16.47 -4.55
N ASP A 106 1.43 15.71 -3.53
CA ASP A 106 2.27 15.41 -2.38
C ASP A 106 2.91 14.04 -2.60
N ASN A 107 4.24 13.98 -2.54
CA ASN A 107 5.01 12.74 -2.68
C ASN A 107 5.85 12.50 -1.42
N TYR A 108 5.88 11.25 -1.01
CA TYR A 108 6.57 10.75 0.16
C TYR A 108 7.39 9.54 -0.28
N VAL A 109 8.68 9.55 0.03
CA VAL A 109 9.58 8.47 -0.36
C VAL A 109 10.47 8.12 0.82
N ALA A 110 10.43 6.85 1.23
CA ALA A 110 11.41 6.26 2.13
C ALA A 110 12.18 5.19 1.37
N SER A 111 13.51 5.23 1.42
CA SER A 111 14.33 4.17 0.83
C SER A 111 15.59 3.91 1.61
N THR A 112 16.08 2.67 1.50
CA THR A 112 17.38 2.30 2.09
C THR A 112 18.45 3.27 1.58
N GLY A 113 19.20 3.90 2.50
CA GLY A 113 20.28 4.83 2.17
C GLY A 113 19.88 6.31 2.06
N SER A 114 18.59 6.64 2.03
CA SER A 114 18.09 8.03 2.03
C SER A 114 16.88 8.25 2.93
N ALA A 115 16.56 7.28 3.79
CA ALA A 115 15.55 7.38 4.82
C ALA A 115 15.86 8.51 5.81
N SER A 116 14.86 9.33 6.11
CA SER A 116 14.88 10.31 7.20
C SER A 116 14.79 9.61 8.55
N LEU A 117 15.18 10.28 9.64
CA LEU A 117 15.14 9.69 10.99
C LEU A 117 13.75 9.23 11.47
N GLY A 118 12.67 9.71 10.85
CA GLY A 118 11.30 9.28 11.16
C GLY A 118 10.72 8.27 10.16
N ASP A 119 11.47 7.92 9.12
CA ASP A 119 11.06 6.87 8.19
C ASP A 119 11.34 5.53 8.84
N HIS A 120 10.31 4.70 8.90
CA HIS A 120 10.42 3.30 9.35
C HIS A 120 9.40 2.51 8.57
N PHE A 121 9.79 1.41 7.95
CA PHE A 121 8.84 0.59 7.21
C PHE A 121 9.13 -0.89 7.34
N THR A 122 8.07 -1.67 7.40
CA THR A 122 8.12 -3.11 7.51
C THR A 122 7.25 -3.71 6.43
N VAL A 123 7.78 -4.68 5.70
CA VAL A 123 7.05 -5.50 4.72
C VAL A 123 7.25 -6.96 5.09
N LYS A 124 6.18 -7.63 5.48
CA LYS A 124 6.15 -9.07 5.72
C LYS A 124 5.66 -9.77 4.47
N ILE A 125 6.49 -10.65 3.91
CA ILE A 125 6.08 -11.57 2.84
C ILE A 125 5.61 -12.86 3.50
N ASP A 126 4.32 -13.16 3.40
CA ASP A 126 3.72 -14.39 3.94
C ASP A 126 3.84 -15.56 2.95
N LYS A 127 3.64 -15.28 1.66
CA LYS A 127 3.72 -16.27 0.60
C LYS A 127 4.34 -15.65 -0.64
N PHE A 128 5.31 -16.37 -1.21
CA PHE A 128 5.87 -16.07 -2.52
C PHE A 128 5.99 -17.38 -3.30
N ALA A 129 4.88 -17.79 -3.92
CA ALA A 129 4.79 -19.08 -4.62
C ALA A 129 3.59 -19.10 -5.57
N ALA A 130 3.67 -19.95 -6.60
CA ALA A 130 2.58 -20.23 -7.54
C ALA A 130 2.03 -18.98 -8.27
N GLY A 131 2.91 -18.08 -8.69
CA GLY A 131 2.51 -16.88 -9.44
C GLY A 131 1.82 -15.81 -8.61
N HIS A 132 1.93 -15.85 -7.27
CA HIS A 132 1.39 -14.82 -6.38
C HIS A 132 2.37 -14.46 -5.25
N VAL A 133 2.33 -13.20 -4.85
CA VAL A 133 2.99 -12.69 -3.65
C VAL A 133 1.96 -12.04 -2.75
N SER A 134 1.95 -12.43 -1.47
CA SER A 134 1.06 -11.85 -0.48
C SER A 134 1.79 -11.55 0.82
N GLY A 135 1.24 -10.60 1.56
CA GLY A 135 1.90 -10.11 2.74
C GLY A 135 1.16 -8.98 3.43
N ALA A 136 1.85 -8.41 4.42
CA ALA A 136 1.42 -7.27 5.18
C ALA A 136 2.51 -6.20 5.20
N PHE A 137 2.13 -4.96 5.45
CA PHE A 137 3.07 -3.86 5.58
C PHE A 137 2.59 -2.83 6.59
N SER A 138 3.51 -2.07 7.16
CA SER A 138 3.22 -0.95 8.04
C SER A 138 4.44 -0.06 8.15
N GLY A 139 4.24 1.18 8.58
CA GLY A 139 5.35 2.10 8.78
C GLY A 139 4.95 3.57 8.72
N THR A 140 5.97 4.41 8.73
CA THR A 140 5.88 5.86 8.62
C THR A 140 6.76 6.32 7.46
N VAL A 141 6.25 7.28 6.70
CA VAL A 141 7.02 7.98 5.67
C VAL A 141 6.91 9.48 5.92
N VAL A 142 8.05 10.15 5.98
CA VAL A 142 8.20 11.57 6.32
C VAL A 142 8.36 12.37 5.03
N GLY A 143 7.56 13.43 4.89
CA GLY A 143 7.63 14.40 3.81
C GLY A 143 7.26 15.80 4.33
N SER A 144 6.34 16.49 3.64
CA SER A 144 5.73 17.73 4.14
C SER A 144 4.90 17.51 5.43
N SER A 145 4.44 16.28 5.63
CA SER A 145 3.83 15.77 6.86
C SER A 145 4.33 14.34 7.14
N VAL A 146 3.92 13.73 8.25
CA VAL A 146 4.20 12.31 8.52
C VAL A 146 2.97 11.51 8.11
N VAL A 147 3.14 10.57 7.18
CA VAL A 147 2.11 9.61 6.79
C VAL A 147 2.33 8.34 7.61
N THR A 148 1.30 7.89 8.32
CA THR A 148 1.35 6.65 9.09
C THR A 148 0.48 5.58 8.45
N ILE A 149 1.10 4.46 8.09
CA ILE A 149 0.43 3.24 7.67
C ILE A 149 0.43 2.27 8.85
N SER A 150 -0.68 2.19 9.58
CA SER A 150 -0.76 1.34 10.77
C SER A 150 -0.97 -0.13 10.43
N GLU A 151 -1.70 -0.41 9.35
CA GLU A 151 -2.02 -1.76 8.90
C GLU A 151 -2.15 -1.78 7.37
N GLY A 152 -1.31 -2.53 6.67
CA GLY A 152 -1.37 -2.75 5.24
C GLY A 152 -1.41 -4.24 4.91
N LYS A 153 -2.15 -4.62 3.88
CA LYS A 153 -2.22 -5.99 3.36
C LYS A 153 -2.22 -5.97 1.85
N PHE A 154 -1.59 -6.97 1.25
CA PHE A 154 -1.63 -7.17 -0.19
C PHE A 154 -1.63 -8.64 -0.56
N SER A 155 -2.20 -8.93 -1.72
CA SER A 155 -2.07 -10.18 -2.45
C SER A 155 -2.10 -9.79 -3.91
N VAL A 156 -1.03 -10.06 -4.65
CA VAL A 156 -0.90 -9.61 -6.04
C VAL A 156 -0.30 -10.72 -6.91
N PRO A 157 -0.62 -10.77 -8.20
CA PRO A 157 -0.04 -11.75 -9.10
C PRO A 157 1.42 -11.39 -9.39
N VAL A 158 2.20 -12.42 -9.68
CA VAL A 158 3.60 -12.38 -10.11
C VAL A 158 3.59 -12.67 -11.60
N ASP A 159 3.87 -11.64 -12.39
CA ASP A 159 4.06 -11.74 -13.85
C ASP A 159 5.44 -12.33 -14.21
#